data_AF-A0ABD1LYX6-F1
#
_entry.id   AF-A0ABD1LYX6-F1
#
_cell.length_a   1.000
_cell.length_b   1.000
_cell.length_c   1.000
_cell.angle_alpha   90.00
_cell.angle_beta   90.00
_cell.angle_gamma   90.00
#
_symmetry.space_group_name_H-M   'P 1'
#
loop_
_entity.id
_entity.type
_entity.pdbx_description
1 polymer ?
#
loop_
_entity_poly.entity_id
_entity_poly.type
_entity_poly.pdbx_seq_one_letter_code
_entity_poly.pdbx_strand_id
1 'polypeptide(L)'
;MEFTIVRPFNWIGPRMDFIPGIDGPSEGVPRVLACFSNNLLRGEPLKLVDGGQSQRTFVYIKDAIEAVLLMIENPARANGHIFNVGNPNNEVTVRQLAEIMIQVYSKVSGEQLPETRTIDVSSKEFYGEGYDDSDKRIPDMTIINKQLGWNPKTSLWDLLESTLTYQHRTYAEAVKKVIAKPVAS
;
A
#
# COMPACT_ATOMS: atom_id res chain seq x y z
N MET A 1 -23.11 6.15 24.62
CA MET A 1 -21.72 5.69 24.44
C MET A 1 -21.02 6.73 23.61
N GLU A 2 -19.89 7.28 24.09
CA GLU A 2 -19.03 8.13 23.28
C GLU A 2 -18.15 7.23 22.40
N PHE A 3 -18.12 7.52 21.10
CA PHE A 3 -17.37 6.70 20.14
C PHE A 3 -16.99 7.53 18.91
N THR A 4 -15.93 7.12 18.22
CA THR A 4 -15.57 7.59 16.88
C THR A 4 -15.18 6.37 16.04
N ILE A 5 -15.67 6.24 14.81
CA ILE A 5 -15.30 5.14 13.92
C ILE A 5 -14.40 5.66 12.80
N VAL A 6 -13.30 4.94 12.54
CA VAL A 6 -12.37 5.23 11.45
C VAL A 6 -12.57 4.24 10.31
N ARG A 7 -12.74 4.75 9.09
CA ARG A 7 -12.74 3.98 7.84
C ARG A 7 -11.46 4.29 7.05
N PRO A 8 -10.42 3.46 7.14
CA PRO A 8 -9.16 3.69 6.45
C PRO A 8 -9.27 3.34 4.96
N PHE A 9 -8.90 4.27 4.09
CA PHE A 9 -8.83 4.06 2.64
C PHE A 9 -7.36 3.88 2.24
N ASN A 10 -6.92 2.61 2.23
CA ASN A 10 -5.59 2.15 1.82
C ASN A 10 -4.45 3.02 2.38
N TRP A 11 -4.25 2.97 3.70
CA TRP A 11 -3.13 3.66 4.34
C TRP A 11 -1.81 2.96 3.98
N ILE A 12 -0.86 3.72 3.47
CA ILE A 12 0.43 3.22 2.96
C ILE A 12 1.58 3.83 3.74
N GLY A 13 2.55 3.01 4.11
CA GLY A 13 3.77 3.50 4.73
C GLY A 13 4.72 2.40 5.21
N PRO A 14 5.81 2.80 5.87
CA PRO A 14 6.75 1.88 6.52
C PRO A 14 6.05 0.90 7.48
N ARG A 15 6.56 -0.33 7.56
CA ARG A 15 6.06 -1.43 8.42
C ARG A 15 4.64 -1.91 8.11
N MET A 16 4.13 -1.65 6.91
CA MET A 16 2.85 -2.22 6.50
C MET A 16 3.01 -3.71 6.14
N ASP A 17 2.23 -4.56 6.81
CA ASP A 17 2.27 -6.03 6.70
C ASP A 17 3.68 -6.60 6.91
N PHE A 18 4.13 -7.48 6.02
CA PHE A 18 5.38 -8.22 6.08
C PHE A 18 5.88 -8.56 4.67
N ILE A 19 7.16 -8.86 4.53
CA ILE A 19 7.82 -9.44 3.37
C ILE A 19 7.91 -10.97 3.55
N PRO A 20 7.20 -11.76 2.73
CA PRO A 20 7.17 -13.21 2.85
C PRO A 20 8.58 -13.85 2.86
N GLY A 21 8.82 -14.70 3.85
CA GLY A 21 10.09 -15.41 4.04
C GLY A 21 11.20 -14.56 4.66
N ILE A 22 10.92 -13.31 5.07
CA ILE A 22 11.87 -12.43 5.76
C ILE A 22 11.38 -12.10 7.18
N ASP A 23 10.28 -11.37 7.30
CA ASP A 23 9.67 -10.97 8.58
C ASP A 23 8.21 -11.43 8.71
N GLY A 24 7.80 -12.36 7.85
CA GLY A 24 6.51 -13.05 7.90
C GLY A 24 6.57 -14.43 7.25
N PRO A 25 5.46 -15.19 7.30
CA PRO A 25 5.40 -16.54 6.74
C PRO A 25 5.65 -16.53 5.24
N SER A 26 6.40 -17.52 4.74
CA SER A 26 6.72 -17.64 3.30
C SER A 26 5.47 -17.78 2.42
N GLU A 27 4.45 -18.48 2.92
CA GLU A 27 3.18 -18.71 2.22
C GLU A 27 2.14 -17.59 2.45
N GLY A 28 2.51 -16.53 3.17
CA GLY A 28 1.59 -15.42 3.46
C GLY A 28 1.37 -14.52 2.26
N VAL A 29 0.11 -14.14 1.99
CA VAL A 29 -0.26 -13.16 0.97
C VAL A 29 -0.65 -11.83 1.65
N PRO A 30 0.26 -10.85 1.74
CA PRO A 30 -0.05 -9.56 2.36
C PRO A 30 -0.84 -8.66 1.38
N ARG A 31 -1.07 -7.39 1.75
CA ARG A 31 -1.73 -6.42 0.86
C ARG A 31 -0.80 -5.96 -0.26
N VAL A 32 -1.40 -5.34 -1.28
CA VAL A 32 -0.78 -4.98 -2.57
C VAL A 32 0.61 -4.34 -2.48
N LEU A 33 0.82 -3.37 -1.59
CA LEU A 33 2.12 -2.70 -1.45
C LEU A 33 3.22 -3.67 -0.99
N ALA A 34 2.92 -4.55 -0.03
CA ALA A 34 3.89 -5.51 0.48
C ALA A 34 4.16 -6.62 -0.54
N CYS A 35 3.14 -7.08 -1.28
CA CYS A 35 3.32 -7.98 -2.42
C CYS A 35 4.24 -7.38 -3.47
N PHE A 36 3.95 -6.16 -3.93
CA PHE A 36 4.76 -5.47 -4.93
C PHE A 36 6.15 -5.13 -4.42
N SER A 37 6.30 -4.72 -3.15
CA SER A 37 7.61 -4.49 -2.54
C SER A 37 8.45 -5.78 -2.53
N ASN A 38 7.85 -6.91 -2.17
CA ASN A 38 8.52 -8.21 -2.23
C ASN A 38 8.97 -8.56 -3.65
N ASN A 39 8.11 -8.38 -4.66
CA ASN A 39 8.50 -8.64 -6.05
C ASN A 39 9.65 -7.73 -6.52
N LEU A 40 9.58 -6.43 -6.21
CA LEU A 40 10.64 -5.46 -6.53
C LEU A 40 11.98 -5.81 -5.87
N LEU A 41 11.96 -6.20 -4.58
CA LEU A 41 13.15 -6.60 -3.84
C LEU A 41 13.78 -7.89 -4.39
N ARG A 42 12.97 -8.77 -4.98
CA ARG A 42 13.41 -10.06 -5.57
C ARG A 42 13.72 -9.98 -7.06
N GLY A 43 13.43 -8.85 -7.72
CA GLY A 43 13.54 -8.71 -9.17
C GLY A 43 12.50 -9.54 -9.94
N GLU A 44 11.36 -9.83 -9.33
CA GLU A 44 10.26 -10.59 -9.91
C GLU A 44 9.20 -9.66 -10.54
N PRO A 45 8.42 -10.14 -11.54
CA PRO A 45 7.32 -9.36 -12.08
C PRO A 45 6.20 -9.17 -11.06
N LEU A 46 5.59 -7.97 -11.05
CA LEU A 46 4.45 -7.67 -10.17
C LEU A 46 3.19 -8.35 -10.69
N LYS A 47 2.54 -9.16 -9.85
CA LYS A 47 1.34 -9.91 -10.21
C LYS A 47 0.09 -9.01 -10.17
N LEU A 48 -0.55 -8.81 -11.32
CA LEU A 48 -1.77 -8.02 -11.48
C LEU A 48 -2.98 -8.95 -11.50
N VAL A 49 -3.76 -8.95 -10.41
CA VAL A 49 -4.98 -9.76 -10.30
C VAL A 49 -6.03 -9.24 -11.29
N ASP A 50 -6.52 -10.13 -12.15
CA ASP A 50 -7.49 -9.85 -13.22
C ASP A 50 -7.13 -8.61 -14.05
N GLY A 51 -5.82 -8.46 -14.33
CA GLY A 51 -5.29 -7.35 -15.13
C GLY A 51 -5.20 -6.02 -14.39
N GLY A 52 -5.46 -5.97 -13.09
CA GLY A 52 -5.18 -4.84 -12.20
C GLY A 52 -6.03 -3.59 -12.48
N GLN A 53 -7.28 -3.78 -12.89
CA GLN A 53 -8.18 -2.69 -13.32
C GLN A 53 -8.91 -1.99 -12.16
N SER A 54 -8.97 -2.61 -10.97
CA SER A 54 -9.62 -2.00 -9.82
C SER A 54 -8.88 -0.74 -9.35
N GLN A 55 -9.64 0.29 -8.97
CA GLN A 55 -9.16 1.62 -8.62
C GLN A 55 -9.15 1.83 -7.10
N ARG A 56 -8.06 2.38 -6.59
CA ARG A 56 -7.87 2.62 -5.16
C ARG A 56 -7.29 4.01 -4.96
N THR A 57 -7.67 4.64 -3.85
CA THR A 57 -7.02 5.85 -3.34
C THR A 57 -6.06 5.49 -2.22
N PHE A 58 -4.84 6.03 -2.24
CA PHE A 58 -3.81 5.76 -1.23
C PHE A 58 -3.45 7.02 -0.43
N VAL A 59 -3.45 6.92 0.90
CA VAL A 59 -3.02 8.01 1.79
C VAL A 59 -1.75 7.61 2.53
N TYR A 60 -0.83 8.57 2.67
CA TYR A 60 0.38 8.33 3.43
C TYR A 60 0.07 8.15 4.92
N ILE A 61 0.74 7.20 5.57
CA ILE A 61 0.46 6.86 6.96
C ILE A 61 0.62 8.06 7.90
N LYS A 62 1.57 8.97 7.64
CA LYS A 62 1.73 10.16 8.49
C LYS A 62 0.53 11.10 8.40
N ASP A 63 0.00 11.32 7.21
CA ASP A 63 -1.21 12.13 6.99
C ASP A 63 -2.41 11.48 7.69
N ALA A 64 -2.56 10.15 7.56
CA ALA A 64 -3.65 9.42 8.21
C ALA A 64 -3.57 9.46 9.74
N ILE A 65 -2.37 9.38 10.31
CA ILE A 65 -2.17 9.49 11.76
C ILE A 65 -2.46 10.91 12.27
N GLU A 66 -2.19 11.96 11.48
CA GLU A 66 -2.63 13.33 11.79
C GLU A 66 -4.16 13.39 11.94
N ALA A 67 -4.93 12.72 11.07
CA ALA A 67 -6.39 12.65 11.20
C ALA A 67 -6.83 11.98 12.51
N VAL A 68 -6.20 10.86 12.87
CA VAL A 68 -6.51 10.13 14.11
C VAL A 68 -6.17 10.97 15.34
N LEU A 69 -5.05 11.70 15.31
CA LEU A 69 -4.66 12.59 16.40
C LEU A 69 -5.70 13.71 16.60
N LEU A 70 -6.18 14.31 15.51
CA LEU A 70 -7.25 15.31 15.57
C LEU A 70 -8.54 14.75 16.18
N MET A 71 -8.91 13.49 15.91
CA MET A 71 -10.07 12.84 16.53
C MET A 71 -9.88 12.69 18.04
N ILE A 72 -8.68 12.30 18.48
CA ILE A 72 -8.34 12.13 19.91
C ILE A 72 -8.39 13.48 20.64
N GLU A 73 -7.80 14.51 20.06
CA GLU A 73 -7.67 15.84 20.69
C GLU A 73 -8.97 16.66 20.65
N ASN A 74 -9.94 16.28 19.80
CA ASN A 74 -11.19 17.01 19.60
C ASN A 74 -12.44 16.12 19.82
N PRO A 75 -12.63 15.50 21.01
CA PRO A 75 -13.74 14.57 21.25
C PRO A 75 -15.10 15.23 21.04
N ALA A 76 -15.24 16.53 21.35
CA ALA A 76 -16.48 17.29 21.12
C ALA A 76 -16.88 17.39 19.63
N ARG A 77 -15.92 17.24 18.70
CA ARG A 77 -16.15 17.26 17.25
C ARG A 77 -16.09 15.88 16.61
N ALA A 78 -15.51 14.89 17.31
CA ALA A 78 -15.32 13.54 16.81
C ALA A 78 -16.39 12.56 17.30
N ASN A 79 -16.86 12.70 18.54
CA ASN A 79 -17.82 11.78 19.14
C ASN A 79 -19.13 11.69 18.33
N GLY A 80 -19.56 10.47 18.05
CA GLY A 80 -20.75 10.15 17.26
C GLY A 80 -20.52 10.09 15.75
N HIS A 81 -19.32 10.40 15.26
CA HIS A 81 -19.02 10.42 13.83
C HIS A 81 -18.30 9.17 13.33
N ILE A 82 -18.48 8.92 12.03
CA ILE A 82 -17.73 7.96 11.24
C ILE A 82 -16.91 8.77 10.22
N PHE A 83 -15.60 8.57 10.19
CA PHE A 83 -14.70 9.32 9.33
C PHE A 83 -14.04 8.43 8.29
N ASN A 84 -14.17 8.82 7.02
CA ASN A 84 -13.31 8.32 5.96
C ASN A 84 -11.94 9.01 6.09
N VAL A 85 -10.88 8.21 6.17
CA VAL A 85 -9.50 8.73 6.20
C VAL A 85 -8.77 8.18 4.98
N GLY A 86 -8.62 9.04 3.97
CA GLY A 86 -8.03 8.69 2.68
C GLY A 86 -7.59 9.93 1.92
N ASN A 87 -7.05 9.73 0.72
CA ASN A 87 -6.65 10.80 -0.17
C ASN A 87 -7.28 10.62 -1.56
N PRO A 88 -8.38 11.34 -1.87
CA PRO A 88 -9.09 11.17 -3.14
C PRO A 88 -8.24 11.58 -4.34
N ASN A 89 -7.17 12.38 -4.15
CA ASN A 89 -6.30 12.84 -5.23
C ASN A 89 -5.26 11.78 -5.66
N ASN A 90 -5.02 10.77 -4.83
CA ASN A 90 -4.06 9.68 -5.09
C ASN A 90 -4.79 8.43 -5.61
N GLU A 91 -5.72 8.62 -6.56
CA GLU A 91 -6.45 7.54 -7.23
C GLU A 91 -5.62 6.95 -8.38
N VAL A 92 -5.46 5.62 -8.37
CA VAL A 92 -4.84 4.87 -9.47
C VAL A 92 -5.47 3.47 -9.57
N THR A 93 -5.37 2.86 -10.75
CA THR A 93 -5.57 1.41 -10.90
C THR A 93 -4.42 0.64 -10.25
N VAL A 94 -4.61 -0.64 -9.94
CA VAL A 94 -3.53 -1.51 -9.45
C VAL A 94 -2.39 -1.62 -10.48
N ARG A 95 -2.71 -1.61 -11.78
CA ARG A 95 -1.71 -1.56 -12.87
C ARG A 95 -0.87 -0.27 -12.83
N GLN A 96 -1.52 0.88 -12.73
CA GLN A 96 -0.84 2.17 -12.61
C GLN A 96 0.01 2.24 -11.33
N LEU A 97 -0.49 1.69 -10.22
CA LEU A 97 0.31 1.57 -8.99
C LEU A 97 1.59 0.78 -9.23
N ALA A 98 1.50 -0.38 -9.90
CA ALA A 98 2.67 -1.19 -10.23
C ALA A 98 3.69 -0.41 -11.06
N GLU A 99 3.23 0.27 -12.12
CA GLU A 99 4.07 1.09 -13.01
C GLU A 99 4.78 2.22 -12.25
N ILE A 100 4.07 2.93 -11.37
CA ILE A 100 4.66 4.00 -10.55
C ILE A 100 5.67 3.41 -9.55
N MET A 101 5.32 2.31 -8.86
CA MET A 101 6.21 1.67 -7.90
C MET A 101 7.51 1.19 -8.55
N ILE A 102 7.45 0.66 -9.77
CA ILE A 102 8.62 0.31 -10.58
C ILE A 102 9.52 1.53 -10.82
N GLN A 103 8.94 2.64 -11.29
CA GLN A 103 9.70 3.86 -11.61
C GLN A 103 10.36 4.43 -10.36
N VAL A 104 9.61 4.52 -9.27
CA VAL A 104 10.11 4.99 -7.97
C VAL A 104 11.18 4.04 -7.44
N TYR A 105 10.97 2.73 -7.52
CA TYR A 105 11.95 1.77 -7.02
C TYR A 105 13.26 1.81 -7.79
N SER A 106 13.22 1.94 -9.13
CA SER A 106 14.43 2.12 -9.93
C SER A 106 15.22 3.37 -9.52
N LYS A 107 14.52 4.48 -9.20
CA LYS A 107 15.15 5.68 -8.63
C LYS A 107 15.76 5.42 -7.25
N VAL A 108 15.06 4.68 -6.38
CA VAL A 108 15.45 4.41 -5.00
C VAL A 108 16.61 3.42 -4.89
N SER A 109 16.58 2.33 -5.65
CA SER A 109 17.60 1.27 -5.60
C SER A 109 18.84 1.61 -6.43
N GLY A 110 18.71 2.50 -7.41
CA GLY A 110 19.77 2.77 -8.39
C GLY A 110 19.97 1.62 -9.38
N GLU A 111 19.08 0.61 -9.37
CA GLU A 111 19.14 -0.55 -10.26
C GLU A 111 18.25 -0.33 -11.49
N GLN A 112 18.75 -0.77 -12.64
CA GLN A 112 17.96 -0.81 -13.87
C GLN A 112 17.09 -2.06 -13.85
N LEU A 113 15.80 -1.90 -13.60
CA LEU A 113 14.85 -3.02 -13.54
C LEU A 113 14.63 -3.63 -14.95
N PRO A 114 14.44 -4.97 -15.07
CA PRO A 114 14.23 -5.66 -16.34
C PRO A 114 13.02 -5.16 -17.14
N GLU A 115 12.94 -5.50 -18.43
CA GLU A 115 11.96 -4.95 -19.38
C GLU A 115 10.51 -5.44 -19.14
N THR A 116 10.32 -6.69 -18.72
CA THR A 116 9.01 -7.25 -18.34
C THR A 116 8.76 -7.14 -16.84
N ARG A 117 7.82 -6.27 -16.44
CA ARG A 117 7.70 -5.84 -15.03
C ARG A 117 6.38 -6.16 -14.35
N THR A 118 5.39 -6.62 -15.11
CA THR A 118 4.09 -7.03 -14.59
C THR A 118 3.61 -8.28 -15.30
N ILE A 119 2.85 -9.13 -14.61
CA ILE A 119 2.20 -10.31 -15.18
C ILE A 119 0.74 -10.35 -14.71
N ASP A 120 -0.17 -10.63 -15.62
CA ASP A 120 -1.58 -10.78 -15.28
C ASP A 120 -1.81 -12.20 -14.72
N VAL A 121 -2.52 -12.29 -13.59
CA VAL A 121 -2.89 -13.54 -12.92
C VAL A 121 -4.38 -13.53 -12.63
N SER A 122 -5.03 -14.68 -12.67
CA SER A 122 -6.46 -14.75 -12.31
C SER A 122 -6.66 -14.58 -10.79
N SER A 123 -7.76 -13.96 -10.38
CA SER A 123 -8.15 -13.91 -8.96
C SER A 123 -8.29 -15.30 -8.34
N LYS A 124 -8.77 -16.28 -9.10
CA LYS A 124 -8.85 -17.68 -8.64
C LYS A 124 -7.47 -18.28 -8.32
N GLU A 125 -6.46 -17.97 -9.13
CA GLU A 125 -5.08 -18.41 -8.89
C GLU A 125 -4.45 -17.68 -7.69
N PHE A 126 -4.73 -16.38 -7.53
CA PHE A 126 -4.06 -15.55 -6.54
C PHE A 126 -4.73 -15.57 -5.16
N TYR A 127 -6.05 -15.43 -5.12
CA TYR A 127 -6.85 -15.35 -3.88
C TYR A 127 -7.70 -16.60 -3.60
N GLY A 128 -7.91 -17.46 -4.60
CA GLY A 128 -8.72 -18.67 -4.46
C GLY A 128 -10.18 -18.49 -4.89
N GLU A 129 -11.00 -19.49 -4.60
CA GLU A 129 -12.43 -19.51 -4.93
C GLU A 129 -13.21 -18.46 -4.14
N GLY A 130 -14.17 -17.80 -4.80
CA GLY A 130 -15.09 -16.84 -4.16
C GLY A 130 -14.52 -15.44 -3.92
N TYR A 131 -13.41 -15.08 -4.57
CA TYR A 131 -12.90 -13.70 -4.54
C TYR A 131 -13.84 -12.75 -5.28
N ASP A 132 -14.15 -11.62 -4.64
CA ASP A 132 -14.89 -10.50 -5.21
C ASP A 132 -14.23 -9.20 -4.73
N ASP A 133 -14.13 -8.20 -5.59
CA ASP A 133 -13.39 -6.97 -5.31
C ASP A 133 -14.21 -5.72 -5.61
N SER A 134 -13.89 -4.64 -4.90
CA SER A 134 -14.51 -3.35 -5.15
C SER A 134 -13.89 -2.71 -6.37
N ASP A 135 -14.68 -2.30 -7.36
CA ASP A 135 -14.15 -1.67 -8.57
C ASP A 135 -13.47 -0.33 -8.29
N LYS A 136 -14.08 0.49 -7.44
CA LYS A 136 -13.64 1.87 -7.18
C LYS A 136 -13.93 2.31 -5.74
N ARG A 137 -12.93 2.84 -5.06
CA ARG A 137 -13.07 3.39 -3.69
C ARG A 137 -12.50 4.79 -3.60
N ILE A 138 -13.39 5.79 -3.64
CA ILE A 138 -13.05 7.20 -3.38
C ILE A 138 -13.69 7.62 -2.04
N PRO A 139 -12.92 8.15 -1.08
CA PRO A 139 -13.47 8.66 0.17
C PRO A 139 -14.19 10.00 -0.06
N ASP A 140 -15.45 10.11 0.41
CA ASP A 140 -16.03 11.44 0.64
C ASP A 140 -15.36 12.10 1.84
N MET A 141 -14.91 13.34 1.64
CA MET A 141 -14.12 14.10 2.60
C MET A 141 -14.95 15.16 3.34
N THR A 142 -16.24 15.29 3.04
CA THR A 142 -17.10 16.36 3.55
C THR A 142 -17.15 16.39 5.08
N ILE A 143 -17.35 15.22 5.71
CA ILE A 143 -17.52 15.13 7.16
C ILE A 143 -16.19 15.40 7.89
N ILE A 144 -15.09 14.75 7.47
CA ILE A 144 -13.80 14.90 8.14
C ILE A 144 -13.24 16.32 7.99
N ASN A 145 -13.44 16.96 6.83
CA ASN A 145 -13.09 18.35 6.62
C ASN A 145 -13.91 19.29 7.51
N LYS A 146 -15.22 19.12 7.55
CA LYS A 146 -16.09 19.97 8.37
C LYS A 146 -15.78 19.84 9.87
N GLN A 147 -15.53 18.62 10.34
CA GLN A 147 -15.34 18.37 11.77
C GLN A 147 -13.91 18.56 12.25
N LEU A 148 -12.89 18.32 11.42
CA LEU A 148 -11.50 18.33 11.87
C LEU A 148 -10.61 19.24 11.03
N GLY A 149 -11.10 19.78 9.91
CA GLY A 149 -10.28 20.59 8.98
C GLY A 149 -9.14 19.80 8.32
N TRP A 150 -9.18 18.47 8.39
CA TRP A 150 -8.08 17.61 7.96
C TRP A 150 -8.11 17.38 6.45
N ASN A 151 -6.96 17.58 5.80
CA ASN A 151 -6.70 17.17 4.43
C ASN A 151 -5.35 16.46 4.32
N PRO A 152 -5.23 15.41 3.49
CA PRO A 152 -3.96 14.77 3.19
C PRO A 152 -3.06 15.70 2.36
N LYS A 153 -1.76 15.63 2.60
CA LYS A 153 -0.75 16.55 2.05
C LYS A 153 0.22 15.85 1.11
N THR A 154 0.38 14.54 1.26
CA THR A 154 1.41 13.76 0.59
C THR A 154 0.89 13.15 -0.71
N SER A 155 1.61 13.42 -1.81
CA SER A 155 1.29 12.85 -3.12
C SER A 155 1.58 11.34 -3.17
N LEU A 156 0.98 10.64 -4.15
CA LEU A 156 1.24 9.21 -4.37
C LEU A 156 2.73 8.94 -4.66
N TRP A 157 3.39 9.81 -5.43
CA TRP A 157 4.80 9.67 -5.71
C TRP A 157 5.64 9.79 -4.44
N ASP A 158 5.43 10.86 -3.66
CA ASP A 158 6.23 11.15 -2.48
C ASP A 158 6.06 10.08 -1.39
N LEU A 159 4.84 9.59 -1.19
CA LEU A 159 4.59 8.52 -0.22
C LEU A 159 5.24 7.20 -0.66
N LEU A 160 5.27 6.91 -1.96
CA LEU A 160 5.91 5.71 -2.49
C LEU A 160 7.43 5.84 -2.40
N GLU A 161 8.00 7.00 -2.72
CA GLU A 161 9.44 7.25 -2.59
C GLU A 161 9.90 7.10 -1.14
N SER A 162 9.15 7.67 -0.19
CA SER A 162 9.43 7.49 1.24
C SER A 162 9.31 6.02 1.67
N THR A 163 8.27 5.32 1.20
CA THR A 163 7.98 3.95 1.64
C THR A 163 8.95 2.95 1.03
N LEU A 164 9.23 3.06 -0.27
CA LEU A 164 10.17 2.18 -0.97
C LEU A 164 11.61 2.43 -0.55
N THR A 165 11.98 3.66 -0.17
CA THR A 165 13.29 3.93 0.47
C THR A 165 13.43 3.16 1.77
N TYR A 166 12.39 3.12 2.61
CA TYR A 166 12.37 2.29 3.81
C TYR A 166 12.48 0.81 3.44
N GLN A 167 11.66 0.32 2.51
CA GLN A 167 11.66 -1.08 2.08
C GLN A 167 13.04 -1.53 1.59
N HIS A 168 13.67 -0.75 0.70
CA HIS A 168 14.99 -1.06 0.16
C HIS A 168 16.05 -1.11 1.26
N ARG A 169 16.12 -0.08 2.13
CA ARG A 169 17.09 -0.03 3.23
C ARG A 169 16.91 -1.15 4.24
N THR A 170 15.67 -1.57 4.50
CA THR A 170 15.36 -2.58 5.51
C THR A 170 15.54 -4.00 4.99
N TYR A 171 15.13 -4.29 3.75
CA TYR A 171 14.97 -5.67 3.29
C TYR A 171 15.94 -6.11 2.19
N ALA A 172 16.56 -5.20 1.42
CA ALA A 172 17.33 -5.57 0.23
C ALA A 172 18.46 -6.58 0.53
N GLU A 173 19.26 -6.33 1.57
CA GLU A 173 20.34 -7.24 1.96
C GLU A 173 19.86 -8.57 2.53
N ALA A 174 18.73 -8.56 3.25
CA ALA A 174 18.13 -9.78 3.78
C ALA A 174 17.61 -10.67 2.64
N VAL A 175 16.92 -10.07 1.66
CA VAL A 175 16.39 -10.75 0.48
C VAL A 175 17.53 -11.32 -0.38
N LYS A 176 18.59 -10.55 -0.63
CA LYS A 176 19.78 -11.03 -1.37
C LYS A 176 20.40 -12.27 -0.72
N LYS A 177 20.52 -12.31 0.61
CA LYS A 177 21.03 -13.47 1.35
C LYS A 177 20.14 -14.70 1.24
N VAL A 178 18.82 -14.51 1.21
CA VAL A 178 17.87 -15.64 1.03
C VAL A 178 17.95 -16.19 -0.39
N ILE A 179 18.02 -15.32 -1.40
CA ILE A 179 18.15 -15.73 -2.81
C ILE A 179 19.49 -16.43 -3.08
N ALA A 180 20.58 -15.98 -2.44
CA ALA A 180 21.91 -16.54 -2.63
C ALA A 180 22.15 -17.89 -1.94
N LYS A 181 21.29 -18.30 -0.98
CA LYS A 181 21.41 -19.62 -0.36
C LYS A 181 20.98 -20.69 -1.37
N PRO A 182 21.86 -21.63 -1.75
CA PRO A 182 21.45 -22.74 -2.59
C PRO A 182 20.38 -23.54 -1.85
N VAL A 183 19.31 -23.92 -2.56
CA VAL A 183 18.34 -24.89 -2.06
C VAL A 183 19.13 -26.15 -1.75
N ALA A 184 19.26 -26.50 -0.47
CA ALA A 184 19.85 -27.77 -0.07
C ALA A 184 18.97 -28.87 -0.67
N SER A 185 19.52 -29.53 -1.69
CA SER A 185 18.97 -30.70 -2.39
C SER A 185 18.89 -31.92 -1.49
#